data_AF-A0A502BPT6-F1
#
_entry.id   AF-A0A502BPT6-F1
#
_cell.length_a   1.000
_cell.length_b   1.000
_cell.length_c   1.000
_cell.angle_alpha   90.00
_cell.angle_beta   90.00
_cell.angle_gamma   90.00
#
_symmetry.space_group_name_H-M   'P 1'
#
loop_
_entity.id
_entity.type
_entity.pdbx_description
1 polymer ?
#
loop_
_entity_poly.entity_id
_entity_poly.type
_entity_poly.pdbx_seq_one_letter_code
_entity_poly.pdbx_strand_id
1 'polypeptide(L)' 'MIKWCSVGGLALGFIVGSLSLIGGNTISINGMAIAGWYGVWTLTFALGFAGLLFGLIWALVFRALGMAARR' A
#
# COMPACT_ATOMS: atom_id res chain seq x y z
N MET A 1 -7.51 -1.84 -13.13
CA MET A 1 -7.70 -2.24 -11.70
C MET A 1 -6.42 -2.10 -10.90
N ILE A 2 -5.33 -2.79 -11.29
CA ILE A 2 -4.00 -2.70 -10.63
C ILE A 2 -3.52 -1.26 -10.39
N LYS A 3 -3.59 -0.39 -11.42
CA LYS A 3 -3.21 1.04 -11.29
C LYS A 3 -3.89 1.71 -10.10
N TRP A 4 -5.19 1.48 -9.89
CA TRP A 4 -5.95 2.12 -8.83
C TRP A 4 -5.63 1.54 -7.45
N CYS A 5 -5.30 0.25 -7.36
CA CYS A 5 -4.85 -0.36 -6.11
C CYS A 5 -3.49 0.19 -5.67
N SER A 6 -2.54 0.34 -6.61
CA SER A 6 -1.23 0.93 -6.33
C SER A 6 -1.31 2.42 -6.00
N VAL A 7 -2.07 3.20 -6.77
CA VAL A 7 -2.27 4.63 -6.50
C VAL A 7 -2.99 4.85 -5.17
N GLY A 8 -3.99 4.04 -4.86
CA GLY A 8 -4.67 4.06 -3.56
C GLY A 8 -3.72 3.75 -2.40
N GLY A 9 -2.86 2.74 -2.56
CA GLY A 9 -1.83 2.40 -1.57
C GLY A 9 -0.83 3.54 -1.33
N LEU A 10 -0.34 4.17 -2.42
CA LEU A 10 0.55 5.32 -2.32
C LEU A 10 -0.12 6.51 -1.62
N ALA A 11 -1.35 6.86 -2.03
CA ALA A 11 -2.08 7.97 -1.43
C ALA A 11 -2.36 7.74 0.07
N LEU A 12 -2.80 6.52 0.43
CA LEU A 12 -3.05 6.16 1.83
C LEU A 12 -1.77 6.24 2.66
N GLY A 13 -0.66 5.68 2.18
CA GLY A 13 0.59 5.72 2.93
C GLY A 13 1.15 7.13 3.08
N PHE A 14 0.98 7.99 2.08
CA PHE A 14 1.40 9.38 2.18
C PHE A 14 0.54 10.19 3.15
N ILE A 15 -0.79 10.05 3.08
CA ILE A 15 -1.73 10.77 3.96
C ILE A 15 -1.54 10.32 5.41
N VAL A 16 -1.54 9.02 5.67
CA VAL A 16 -1.40 8.47 7.03
C VAL A 16 -0.02 8.77 7.59
N GLY A 17 1.04 8.63 6.78
CA GLY A 17 2.40 8.98 7.20
C GLY A 17 2.54 10.46 7.55
N SER A 18 1.99 11.35 6.72
CA SER A 18 2.01 12.80 6.97
C SER A 18 1.23 13.17 8.24
N LEU A 19 0.04 12.58 8.44
CA LEU A 19 -0.75 12.77 9.67
C LEU A 19 0.00 12.26 10.92
N SER A 20 0.68 11.12 10.82
CA SER A 20 1.52 10.60 11.90
C SER A 20 2.66 11.56 12.24
N LEU A 21 3.35 12.09 11.22
CA LEU A 21 4.45 13.03 11.39
C LEU A 21 3.97 14.35 12.03
N ILE A 22 2.88 14.93 11.52
CA ILE A 22 2.30 16.17 12.05
C ILE A 22 1.76 15.97 13.48
N GLY A 23 1.21 14.79 13.76
CA GLY A 23 0.73 14.42 15.09
C GLY A 23 1.84 14.13 16.11
N GLY A 24 3.12 14.21 15.71
CA GLY A 24 4.26 13.91 16.59
C GLY A 24 4.44 12.41 16.89
N ASN A 25 3.75 11.54 16.17
CA ASN A 25 3.86 10.10 16.33
C ASN A 25 5.10 9.56 15.63
N THR A 26 5.80 8.63 16.29
CA THR A 26 6.96 7.95 15.72
C THR A 26 6.51 6.66 15.05
N ILE A 27 6.83 6.51 13.76
CA ILE A 27 6.59 5.27 13.03
C ILE A 27 7.64 4.26 13.47
N SER A 28 7.23 3.07 13.94
CA SER A 28 8.15 2.00 14.34
C SER A 28 7.97 0.78 13.44
N ILE A 29 9.07 0.29 12.87
CA ILE A 29 9.09 -0.94 12.07
C ILE A 29 10.05 -1.91 12.74
N ASN A 30 9.54 -3.08 13.18
CA ASN A 30 10.32 -4.10 13.88
C ASN A 30 11.13 -3.57 15.08
N GLY A 31 10.58 -2.59 15.80
CA GLY A 31 11.25 -1.95 16.95
C GLY A 31 12.23 -0.84 16.59
N MET A 32 12.49 -0.59 15.30
CA MET A 32 13.27 0.57 14.85
C MET A 32 12.35 1.77 14.61
N ALA A 33 12.62 2.85 15.34
CA ALA A 33 11.96 4.13 15.15
C ALA A 33 12.45 4.80 13.86
N ILE A 34 11.50 5.14 12.99
CA ILE A 34 11.72 5.86 11.75
C ILE A 34 11.08 7.23 11.88
N ALA A 35 11.92 8.27 11.92
CA ALA A 35 11.48 9.64 12.17
C ALA A 35 11.43 10.48 10.90
N GLY A 36 10.64 11.55 10.97
CA GLY A 36 10.58 12.58 9.92
C GLY A 36 9.95 12.11 8.61
N TRP A 37 10.21 12.87 7.56
CA TRP A 37 9.71 12.61 6.21
C TRP A 37 10.19 11.27 5.63
N TYR A 38 11.33 10.76 6.09
CA TYR A 38 11.82 9.46 5.67
C TYR A 38 10.81 8.35 6.03
N GLY A 39 10.26 8.37 7.25
CA GLY A 39 9.21 7.42 7.66
C GLY A 39 7.94 7.52 6.82
N VAL A 40 7.54 8.74 6.43
CA VAL A 40 6.38 8.96 5.55
C VAL A 40 6.59 8.27 4.20
N TRP A 41 7.74 8.47 3.58
CA TRP A 41 8.06 7.85 2.29
C TRP A 41 8.20 6.34 2.39
N THR A 42 8.83 5.83 3.45
CA THR A 42 8.89 4.38 3.72
C THR A 42 7.50 3.77 3.79
N LEU A 43 6.59 4.38 4.55
CA LEU A 43 5.20 3.92 4.67
C LEU A 43 4.46 4.00 3.32
N THR A 44 4.67 5.10 2.59
CA THR A 44 4.08 5.36 1.26
C THR A 44 4.45 4.27 0.26
N PHE A 45 5.74 3.96 0.12
CA PHE A 45 6.21 2.94 -0.81
C PHE A 45 5.78 1.54 -0.37
N ALA A 46 5.80 1.24 0.93
CA ALA A 46 5.33 -0.05 1.46
C ALA A 46 3.85 -0.30 1.12
N LEU A 47 2.98 0.69 1.37
CA LEU A 47 1.56 0.59 1.05
C LEU A 47 1.28 0.63 -0.45
N GLY A 48 2.04 1.40 -1.23
CA GLY A 48 1.98 1.37 -2.69
C GLY A 48 2.30 0.00 -3.27
N PHE A 49 3.35 -0.65 -2.75
CA PHE A 49 3.73 -2.01 -3.15
C PHE A 49 2.70 -3.06 -2.70
N ALA A 50 2.18 -2.96 -1.47
CA ALA A 50 1.10 -3.81 -1.00
C ALA A 50 -0.16 -3.67 -1.88
N GLY A 51 -0.50 -2.44 -2.28
CA GLY A 51 -1.59 -2.16 -3.22
C GLY A 51 -1.36 -2.78 -4.60
N LEU A 52 -0.11 -2.77 -5.09
CA LEU A 52 0.25 -3.46 -6.34
C LEU A 52 0.05 -4.97 -6.23
N LEU A 53 0.56 -5.60 -5.17
CA LEU A 53 0.42 -7.04 -4.93
C LEU A 53 -1.06 -7.44 -4.82
N PHE A 54 -1.85 -6.67 -4.07
CA PHE A 54 -3.29 -6.86 -3.97
C PHE A 54 -3.97 -6.80 -5.34
N GLY A 55 -3.62 -5.80 -6.16
CA GLY A 55 -4.12 -5.68 -7.53
C GLY A 55 -3.76 -6.88 -8.41
N LEU A 56 -2.54 -7.42 -8.28
CA LEU A 56 -2.10 -8.62 -9.02
C LEU A 56 -2.89 -9.86 -8.60
N ILE A 57 -3.09 -10.07 -7.31
CA ILE A 57 -3.89 -11.19 -6.79
C ILE A 57 -5.30 -11.14 -7.37
N TRP A 58 -5.96 -9.98 -7.32
CA TRP A 58 -7.30 -9.84 -7.90
C TRP A 58 -7.33 -10.04 -9.41
N ALA A 59 -6.31 -9.59 -10.14
CA ALA A 59 -6.21 -9.85 -11.58
C ALA A 59 -6.14 -11.37 -11.86
N LEU A 60 -5.40 -12.13 -11.05
CA LEU A 60 -5.36 -13.59 -11.14
C LEU A 60 -6.70 -14.24 -10.78
N VAL A 61 -7.37 -13.75 -9.75
CA VAL A 61 -8.71 -14.24 -9.34
C VAL A 61 -9.72 -14.05 -10.46
N PHE A 62 -9.83 -12.86 -11.05
CA PHE A 62 -10.75 -12.62 -12.17
C PHE A 62 -10.41 -13.46 -13.39
N ARG A 63 -9.11 -13.66 -13.67
CA ARG A 63 -8.67 -14.56 -14.73
C ARG A 63 -9.13 -16.00 -14.46
N ALA A 64 -8.98 -16.49 -13.22
CA ALA A 64 -9.43 -17.82 -12.83
C ALA A 64 -10.96 -17.97 -12.95
N LEU A 65 -11.72 -16.98 -12.47
CA LEU A 65 -13.18 -16.94 -12.60
C LEU A 65 -13.62 -16.96 -14.07
N GLY A 66 -12.97 -16.19 -14.95
CA GLY A 66 -13.28 -16.18 -16.38
C GLY A 66 -12.91 -17.47 -17.12
N MET A 67 -11.97 -18.27 -16.58
CA MET A 67 -11.71 -19.63 -17.07
C MET A 67 -12.75 -20.63 -16.55
N ALA A 68 -13.17 -20.49 -15.30
CA ALA A 68 -14.18 -21.36 -14.68
C ALA A 68 -15.58 -21.13 -15.27
N ALA A 69 -15.96 -19.89 -15.58
CA ALA A 69 -17.26 -19.52 -16.15
C ALA A 69 -17.41 -19.89 -17.64
N ARG A 70 -16.34 -20.34 -18.30
CA ARG A 70 -16.37 -20.87 -19.67
C ARG A 70 -16.48 -22.40 -19.73
N ARG A 71 -16.72 -23.06 -18.59
CA ARG A 71 -17.27 -24.41 -18.52
C ARG A 71 -18.78 -24.32 -18.38
#